data_AF-A0A0D6APT9-F1
#
_entry.id   AF-A0A0D6APT9-F1
#
_cell.length_a   1.000
_cell.length_b   1.000
_cell.length_c   1.000
_cell.angle_alpha   90.00
_cell.angle_beta   90.00
_cell.angle_gamma   90.00
#
_symmetry.space_group_name_H-M   'P 1'
#
loop_
_entity.id
_entity.type
_entity.pdbx_description
1 polymer ?
#
loop_
_entity_poly.entity_id
_entity_poly.type
_entity_poly.pdbx_seq_one_letter_code
_entity_poly.pdbx_strand_id
1 'polypeptide(L)'
;MNNLLLSKKIEEIQNLENSLQKEKELLQEIPHLEITYEDHLLPTEHHQETLNIIFEYLGVKCFPVTAKLTRISTDNLSDSIENYEEIYNAISQTKYAHFLEEN
;
A
#
# COMPACT_ATOMS: atom_id res chain seq x y z
N MET A 1 -3.33 -26.72 10.68
CA MET A 1 -4.39 -25.70 10.87
C MET A 1 -4.04 -24.37 10.22
N ASN A 2 -2.76 -23.94 10.23
CA ASN A 2 -2.29 -22.69 9.61
C ASN A 2 -2.49 -22.57 8.09
N ASN A 3 -2.32 -23.65 7.32
CA ASN A 3 -2.42 -23.60 5.86
C ASN A 3 -3.83 -23.23 5.33
N LEU A 4 -4.88 -23.57 6.09
CA LEU A 4 -6.27 -23.19 5.76
C LEU A 4 -6.53 -21.70 6.01
N LEU A 5 -5.93 -21.12 7.05
CA LEU A 5 -6.01 -19.70 7.34
C LEU A 5 -5.27 -18.87 6.27
N LEU A 6 -4.14 -19.36 5.80
CA LEU A 6 -3.31 -18.67 4.82
C LEU A 6 -3.92 -18.67 3.42
N SER A 7 -4.47 -19.79 2.98
CA SER A 7 -5.25 -19.86 1.73
C SER A 7 -6.46 -18.93 1.77
N LYS A 8 -7.18 -18.87 2.89
CA LYS A 8 -8.27 -17.91 3.09
C LYS A 8 -7.78 -16.46 2.99
N LYS A 9 -6.60 -16.14 3.53
CA LYS A 9 -6.01 -14.79 3.41
C LYS A 9 -5.64 -14.43 1.97
N ILE A 10 -5.12 -15.37 1.20
CA ILE A 10 -4.84 -15.18 -0.23
C ILE A 10 -6.14 -14.90 -0.99
N GLU A 11 -7.22 -15.62 -0.69
CA GLU A 11 -8.54 -15.37 -1.27
C GLU A 11 -9.07 -13.97 -0.89
N GLU A 12 -8.88 -13.53 0.36
CA GLU A 12 -9.21 -12.17 0.78
C GLU A 12 -8.44 -11.12 -0.03
N ILE A 13 -7.13 -11.30 -0.28
CA ILE A 13 -6.34 -10.39 -1.12
C ILE A 13 -6.89 -10.32 -2.55
N GLN A 14 -7.24 -11.47 -3.14
CA GLN A 14 -7.84 -11.50 -4.49
C GLN A 14 -9.18 -10.75 -4.54
N ASN A 15 -10.00 -10.88 -3.49
CA ASN A 15 -11.27 -10.17 -3.39
C ASN A 15 -11.06 -8.66 -3.26
N LEU A 16 -10.02 -8.22 -2.54
CA LEU A 16 -9.65 -6.81 -2.45
C LEU A 16 -9.18 -6.26 -3.80
N GLU A 17 -8.32 -6.97 -4.52
CA GLU A 17 -7.89 -6.57 -5.88
C GLU A 17 -9.08 -6.42 -6.84
N ASN A 18 -10.00 -7.39 -6.82
CA ASN A 18 -11.20 -7.35 -7.65
C ASN A 18 -12.13 -6.18 -7.28
N SER A 19 -12.23 -5.86 -5.99
CA SER A 19 -13.05 -4.74 -5.51
C SER A 19 -12.43 -3.41 -5.92
N LEU A 20 -11.11 -3.26 -5.74
CA LEU A 20 -10.36 -2.08 -6.17
C LEU A 20 -10.51 -1.83 -7.67
N GLN A 21 -10.40 -2.87 -8.49
CA GLN A 21 -10.56 -2.75 -9.94
C GLN A 21 -11.97 -2.25 -10.31
N LYS A 22 -13.01 -2.79 -9.67
CA LYS A 22 -14.39 -2.34 -9.88
C LYS A 22 -14.61 -0.91 -9.41
N GLU A 23 -14.04 -0.53 -8.26
CA GLU A 23 -14.11 0.84 -7.76
C GLU A 23 -13.46 1.81 -8.74
N LYS A 24 -12.28 1.47 -9.30
CA LYS A 24 -11.62 2.26 -10.34
C LYS A 24 -12.52 2.43 -11.56
N GLU A 25 -13.15 1.36 -12.05
CA GLU A 25 -14.09 1.40 -13.16
C GLU A 25 -15.31 2.30 -12.88
N LEU A 26 -15.88 2.20 -11.68
CA LEU A 26 -17.02 3.02 -11.26
C LEU A 26 -16.68 4.51 -11.12
N LEU A 27 -15.44 4.82 -10.72
CA LEU A 27 -14.96 6.19 -10.54
C LEU A 27 -14.46 6.84 -11.84
N GLN A 28 -14.34 6.12 -12.97
CA GLN A 28 -13.81 6.67 -14.23
C GLN A 28 -14.51 7.96 -14.70
N GLU A 29 -15.82 8.04 -14.50
CA GLU A 29 -16.64 9.18 -14.92
C GLU A 29 -16.73 10.29 -13.86
N ILE A 30 -16.12 10.09 -12.68
CA ILE A 30 -16.12 11.03 -11.57
C ILE A 30 -14.70 11.59 -11.44
N PRO A 31 -14.51 12.92 -11.45
CA PRO A 31 -13.20 13.49 -11.14
C PRO A 31 -12.72 12.97 -9.77
N HIS A 32 -11.58 12.28 -9.77
CA HIS A 32 -10.96 11.72 -8.59
C HIS A 32 -9.44 11.80 -8.71
N LEU A 33 -8.76 11.76 -7.57
CA LEU A 33 -7.32 11.71 -7.46
C LEU A 33 -6.93 10.39 -6.79
N GLU A 34 -6.12 9.58 -7.47
CA GLU A 34 -5.56 8.34 -6.91
C GLU A 34 -4.28 8.66 -6.12
N ILE A 35 -4.22 8.24 -4.86
CA ILE A 35 -3.06 8.38 -3.98
C ILE A 35 -2.88 7.06 -3.22
N THR A 36 -1.69 6.49 -3.30
CA THR A 36 -1.25 5.28 -2.58
C THR A 36 -0.22 5.65 -1.53
N TYR A 37 -0.18 4.91 -0.41
CA TYR A 37 0.80 5.20 0.63
C TYR A 37 2.21 4.92 0.13
N GLU A 38 2.39 3.78 -0.53
CA GLU A 38 3.68 3.23 -0.95
C GLU A 38 4.40 4.11 -1.97
N ASP A 39 3.68 4.69 -2.93
CA ASP A 39 4.33 5.50 -3.97
C ASP A 39 4.43 6.99 -3.59
N HIS A 40 3.45 7.49 -2.82
CA HIS A 40 3.29 8.93 -2.61
C HIS A 40 3.72 9.40 -1.22
N LEU A 41 3.59 8.55 -0.20
CA LEU A 41 3.76 8.92 1.21
C LEU A 41 4.83 8.12 1.95
N LEU A 42 5.27 6.97 1.43
CA LEU A 42 6.35 6.20 2.03
C LEU A 42 7.71 6.88 1.77
N PRO A 43 8.07 7.29 0.54
CA PRO A 43 9.30 8.05 0.30
C PRO A 43 9.09 9.50 0.74
N THR A 44 9.89 9.95 1.72
CA THR A 44 9.79 11.30 2.29
C THR A 44 10.02 12.42 1.26
N GLU A 45 10.83 12.14 0.26
CA GLU A 45 11.13 13.00 -0.88
C GLU A 45 9.91 13.29 -1.75
N HIS A 46 8.93 12.37 -1.81
CA HIS A 46 7.71 12.52 -2.62
C HIS A 46 6.61 13.31 -1.90
N HIS A 47 6.77 13.61 -0.61
CA HIS A 47 5.69 14.21 0.20
C HIS A 47 5.24 15.57 -0.34
N GLN A 48 6.18 16.47 -0.64
CA GLN A 48 5.81 17.80 -1.10
C GLN A 48 5.20 17.76 -2.52
N GLU A 49 5.72 16.90 -3.39
CA GLU A 49 5.17 16.69 -4.72
C GLU A 49 3.74 16.19 -4.66
N THR A 50 3.50 15.14 -3.87
CA THR A 50 2.17 14.58 -3.60
C THR A 50 1.21 15.65 -3.08
N LEU A 51 1.64 16.45 -2.12
CA LEU A 51 0.82 17.51 -1.56
C LEU A 51 0.51 18.61 -2.58
N ASN A 52 1.43 18.94 -3.48
CA ASN A 52 1.17 19.89 -4.55
C ASN A 52 0.06 19.38 -5.49
N ILE A 53 0.08 18.09 -5.85
CA ILE A 53 -0.97 17.47 -6.67
C ILE A 53 -2.32 17.55 -5.95
N ILE A 54 -2.34 17.27 -4.64
CA ILE A 54 -3.56 17.40 -3.83
C ILE A 54 -4.06 18.84 -3.78
N PHE A 55 -3.16 19.82 -3.60
CA PHE A 55 -3.54 21.23 -3.56
C PHE A 55 -4.12 21.70 -4.90
N GLU A 56 -3.49 21.30 -6.01
CA GLU A 56 -3.97 21.58 -7.36
C GLU A 56 -5.35 20.97 -7.60
N TYR A 57 -5.52 19.69 -7.22
CA TYR A 57 -6.81 19.01 -7.33
C TYR A 57 -7.92 19.68 -6.51
N LEU A 58 -7.61 20.19 -5.31
CA LEU A 58 -8.55 20.91 -4.45
C LEU A 58 -8.75 22.39 -4.85
N GLY A 59 -7.98 22.90 -5.81
CA GLY A 59 -8.02 24.31 -6.23
C GLY A 59 -7.52 25.29 -5.17
N VAL A 60 -6.61 24.84 -4.29
CA VAL A 60 -6.02 25.68 -3.23
C VAL A 60 -4.57 26.04 -3.55
N LYS A 61 -4.07 27.11 -2.94
CA LYS A 61 -2.68 27.54 -3.15
C LYS A 61 -1.70 26.55 -2.52
N CYS A 62 -0.71 26.12 -3.30
CA CYS A 62 0.38 25.29 -2.79
C CYS A 62 1.20 26.01 -1.71
N PHE A 63 1.57 25.28 -0.67
CA PHE A 63 2.47 25.75 0.37
C PHE A 63 3.42 24.64 0.83
N PRO A 64 4.64 24.98 1.27
CA PRO A 64 5.56 24.00 1.84
C PRO A 64 5.00 23.39 3.13
N VAL A 65 4.99 22.06 3.22
CA VAL A 65 4.50 21.32 4.38
C VAL A 65 5.66 20.59 5.05
N THR A 66 5.70 20.61 6.38
CA THR A 66 6.71 19.91 7.16
C THR A 66 6.02 19.03 8.20
N ALA A 67 6.34 17.74 8.22
CA ALA A 67 5.91 16.83 9.28
C ALA A 67 6.83 16.99 10.51
N LYS A 68 6.24 17.09 11.71
CA LYS A 68 6.98 17.08 12.98
C LYS A 68 7.23 15.68 13.53
N LEU A 69 6.53 14.70 12.99
CA LEU A 69 6.55 13.32 13.44
C LEU A 69 7.26 12.46 12.39
N THR A 70 8.05 11.51 12.86
CA THR A 70 8.76 10.54 12.02
C THR A 70 8.21 9.14 12.28
N ARG A 71 8.22 8.28 11.27
CA ARG A 71 7.87 6.86 11.41
C ARG A 71 8.88 6.18 12.34
N ILE A 72 8.40 5.38 13.30
CA ILE A 72 9.22 4.69 14.31
C ILE A 72 9.27 3.16 14.06
N SER A 73 8.39 2.62 13.22
CA SER A 73 8.34 1.18 12.93
C SER A 73 9.60 0.71 12.21
N THR A 74 10.07 -0.49 12.54
CA THR A 74 11.13 -1.19 11.82
C THR A 74 10.68 -1.54 10.40
N ASP A 75 11.61 -1.54 9.46
CA ASP A 75 11.30 -1.82 8.05
C ASP A 75 11.13 -3.33 7.78
N ASN A 76 11.77 -4.19 8.58
CA ASN A 76 11.76 -5.63 8.35
C ASN A 76 10.59 -6.32 9.06
N LEU A 77 9.67 -6.89 8.28
CA LEU A 77 8.56 -7.70 8.78
C LEU A 77 9.02 -8.96 9.53
N SER A 78 10.20 -9.49 9.17
CA SER A 78 10.81 -10.64 9.85
C SER A 78 11.01 -10.42 11.34
N ASP A 79 11.25 -9.18 11.76
CA ASP A 79 11.53 -8.83 13.15
C ASP A 79 10.25 -8.77 14.01
N SER A 80 9.08 -8.72 13.36
CA SER A 80 7.77 -8.56 14.01
C SER A 80 6.87 -9.79 13.92
N ILE A 81 7.20 -10.77 13.07
CA ILE A 81 6.35 -11.94 12.80
C ILE A 81 7.03 -13.22 13.28
N GLU A 82 6.45 -13.87 14.29
CA GLU A 82 6.99 -15.11 14.89
C GLU A 82 7.11 -16.27 13.89
N ASN A 83 6.18 -16.38 12.94
CA ASN A 83 6.13 -17.43 11.93
C ASN A 83 6.47 -16.92 10.50
N TYR A 84 7.39 -15.94 10.41
CA TYR A 84 7.76 -15.29 9.14
C TYR A 84 8.09 -16.29 8.03
N GLU A 85 8.92 -17.29 8.30
CA GLU A 85 9.34 -18.31 7.32
C GLU A 85 8.16 -19.11 6.74
N GLU A 86 7.15 -19.45 7.55
CA GLU A 86 5.98 -20.18 7.08
C GLU A 86 5.18 -19.32 6.09
N ILE A 87 5.02 -18.03 6.41
CA ILE A 87 4.30 -17.05 5.60
C ILE A 87 5.07 -16.77 4.31
N TYR A 88 6.37 -16.52 4.40
CA TYR A 88 7.25 -16.27 3.25
C TYR A 88 7.19 -17.42 2.26
N ASN A 89 7.39 -18.66 2.74
CA ASN A 89 7.38 -19.84 1.88
C ASN A 89 6.02 -20.02 1.19
N ALA A 90 4.92 -19.78 1.88
CA ALA A 90 3.61 -19.89 1.25
C ALA A 90 3.32 -18.79 0.22
N ILE A 91 3.65 -17.53 0.51
CA ILE A 91 3.41 -16.40 -0.40
C ILE A 91 4.32 -16.49 -1.63
N SER A 92 5.56 -16.95 -1.49
CA SER A 92 6.54 -17.08 -2.58
C SER A 92 6.06 -18.00 -3.72
N GLN A 93 5.13 -18.91 -3.42
CA GLN A 93 4.55 -19.83 -4.40
C GLN A 93 3.28 -19.27 -5.06
N THR A 94 2.94 -18.00 -4.83
CA THR A 94 1.73 -17.35 -5.37
C THR A 94 2.10 -16.21 -6.29
N LYS A 95 1.11 -15.65 -7.00
CA LYS A 95 1.29 -14.42 -7.80
C LYS A 95 1.75 -13.20 -6.97
N TYR A 96 1.62 -13.27 -5.65
CA TYR A 96 1.98 -12.23 -4.69
C TYR A 96 3.44 -12.31 -4.24
N ALA A 97 4.24 -13.22 -4.80
CA ALA A 97 5.65 -13.36 -4.46
C ALA A 97 6.45 -12.04 -4.58
N HIS A 98 6.07 -11.17 -5.52
CA HIS A 98 6.70 -9.86 -5.71
C HIS A 98 6.57 -8.93 -4.49
N PHE A 99 5.61 -9.15 -3.59
CA PHE A 99 5.51 -8.42 -2.32
C PHE A 99 6.50 -8.88 -1.25
N LEU A 100 7.22 -9.98 -1.48
CA LEU A 100 8.27 -10.47 -0.58
C LEU A 100 9.65 -9.86 -0.89
N GLU A 101 9.76 -9.12 -1.98
CA GLU A 101 10.97 -8.36 -2.30
C GLU A 101 10.98 -7.09 -1.44
N GLU A 102 11.95 -6.97 -0.54
CA GLU A 102 12.15 -5.75 0.26
C GLU A 102 12.59 -4.60 -0.67
N ASN A 103 11.85 -3.48 -0.65
CA ASN A 103 12.26 -2.22 -1.27
C ASN A 103 13.10 -1.39 -0.30
#